data_AF-A0A9X4CX11-F1
#
_entry.id   AF-A0A9X4CX11-F1
#
_cell.length_a   1.000
_cell.length_b   1.000
_cell.length_c   1.000
_cell.angle_alpha   90.00
_cell.angle_beta   90.00
_cell.angle_gamma   90.00
#
_symmetry.space_group_name_H-M   'P 1'
#
loop_
_entity.id
_entity.type
_entity.pdbx_description
1 polymer ?
#
loop_
_entity_poly.entity_id
_entity_poly.type
_entity_poly.pdbx_seq_one_letter_code
_entity_poly.pdbx_strand_id
1 'polypeptide(L)'
;MKRRGMQGVYVVEFAIVSALMFTLLFGVLEIGRLYYTVNVLNESVRRGARLAVVCNISDPVVLRRAIFNSAGDSGASSLLANLDTSDLTLRYLDKNGAQVANPGDLVSATGFAAVRYVQLTLQNFQFRLFIPGFGVPITLPVFKATLPRESLGRHTGAGVVPEITPC
;
A
#
# COMPACT_ATOMS: atom_id res chain seq x y z
N MET A 1 -27.00 -6.27 -65.44
CA MET A 1 -27.31 -6.55 -64.01
C MET A 1 -26.17 -6.04 -63.14
N LYS A 2 -26.35 -4.94 -62.39
CA LYS A 2 -25.34 -4.41 -61.46
C LYS A 2 -25.37 -5.22 -60.16
N ARG A 3 -24.44 -6.16 -59.97
CA ARG A 3 -24.19 -6.78 -58.67
C ARG A 3 -23.54 -5.71 -57.77
N ARG A 4 -24.33 -5.04 -56.93
CA ARG A 4 -23.81 -4.28 -55.79
C ARG A 4 -23.18 -5.27 -54.83
N GLY A 5 -21.88 -5.47 -54.95
CA GLY A 5 -21.12 -6.39 -54.10
C GLY A 5 -21.14 -5.89 -52.66
N MET A 6 -21.48 -6.77 -51.73
CA MET A 6 -21.38 -6.56 -50.28
C MET A 6 -19.91 -6.53 -49.85
N GLN A 7 -19.13 -5.57 -50.35
CA GLN A 7 -17.73 -5.38 -50.02
C GLN A 7 -17.64 -4.63 -48.69
N GLY A 8 -17.65 -5.37 -47.57
CA GLY A 8 -17.47 -4.78 -46.23
C GLY A 8 -18.10 -5.55 -45.08
N VAL A 9 -19.00 -6.50 -45.35
CA VAL A 9 -19.68 -7.28 -44.29
C VAL A 9 -18.66 -8.05 -43.43
N TYR A 10 -17.67 -8.69 -44.05
CA TYR A 10 -16.59 -9.39 -43.33
C TYR A 10 -15.77 -8.47 -42.42
N VAL A 11 -15.59 -7.19 -42.81
CA VAL A 11 -14.86 -6.22 -42.00
C VAL A 11 -15.68 -5.85 -40.76
N VAL A 12 -16.99 -5.70 -40.90
CA VAL A 12 -17.90 -5.40 -39.78
C VAL A 12 -17.99 -6.58 -38.81
N GLU A 13 -18.15 -7.80 -39.33
CA GLU A 13 -18.18 -9.02 -38.50
C GLU A 13 -16.87 -9.21 -37.73
N PHE A 14 -15.73 -9.04 -38.40
CA PHE A 14 -14.43 -9.09 -37.76
C PHE A 14 -14.27 -8.00 -36.70
N ALA A 15 -14.74 -6.77 -36.97
CA ALA A 15 -14.67 -5.68 -36.00
C ALA A 15 -15.47 -5.98 -34.73
N ILE A 16 -16.66 -6.57 -34.84
CA ILE A 16 -17.49 -6.93 -33.68
C ILE A 16 -16.84 -8.06 -32.87
N VAL A 17 -16.37 -9.11 -33.53
CA VAL A 17 -15.75 -10.26 -32.85
C VAL A 17 -14.43 -9.86 -32.19
N SER A 18 -13.59 -9.09 -32.89
CA SER A 18 -12.32 -8.61 -32.33
C SER A 18 -12.56 -7.63 -31.19
N ALA A 19 -13.55 -6.74 -31.26
CA ALA A 19 -13.91 -5.86 -30.16
C ALA A 19 -14.27 -6.68 -28.90
N LEU A 20 -15.15 -7.67 -29.03
CA LEU A 20 -15.51 -8.55 -27.91
C LEU A 20 -14.28 -9.31 -27.35
N MET A 21 -13.45 -9.87 -28.22
CA MET A 21 -12.24 -10.60 -27.84
C MET A 21 -11.28 -9.71 -27.06
N PHE A 22 -11.01 -8.49 -27.54
CA PHE A 22 -10.13 -7.55 -26.86
C PHE A 22 -10.71 -7.08 -25.53
N THR A 23 -12.02 -6.82 -25.44
CA THR A 23 -12.67 -6.48 -24.16
C THR A 23 -12.48 -7.59 -23.13
N LEU A 24 -12.64 -8.86 -23.51
CA LEU A 24 -12.40 -10.00 -22.62
C LEU A 24 -10.93 -10.13 -22.22
N LEU A 25 -10.01 -9.98 -23.17
CA LEU A 25 -8.57 -10.04 -22.91
C LEU A 25 -8.14 -8.96 -21.91
N PHE A 26 -8.54 -7.69 -22.14
CA PHE A 26 -8.26 -6.60 -21.19
C PHE A 26 -8.95 -6.84 -19.84
N GLY A 27 -10.16 -7.41 -19.83
CA GLY A 27 -10.85 -7.78 -18.60
C GLY A 27 -10.04 -8.76 -17.75
N VAL A 28 -9.52 -9.84 -18.33
CA VAL A 28 -8.69 -10.83 -17.60
C VAL A 28 -7.38 -10.20 -17.11
N LEU A 29 -6.71 -9.40 -17.96
CA LEU A 29 -5.47 -8.72 -17.59
C LEU A 29 -5.68 -7.75 -16.42
N GLU A 30 -6.78 -6.98 -16.44
CA GLU A 30 -7.09 -6.01 -15.40
C GLU A 30 -7.46 -6.70 -14.07
N ILE A 31 -8.16 -7.83 -14.10
CA ILE A 31 -8.39 -8.65 -12.89
C ILE A 31 -7.06 -9.17 -12.33
N GLY A 32 -6.16 -9.65 -13.18
CA GLY A 32 -4.81 -10.07 -12.76
C GLY A 32 -4.02 -8.93 -12.09
N ARG A 33 -4.04 -7.75 -12.70
CA ARG A 33 -3.40 -6.54 -12.14
C ARG A 33 -4.02 -6.12 -10.81
N LEU A 34 -5.35 -6.19 -10.69
CA LEU A 34 -6.07 -5.90 -9.46
C LEU A 34 -5.66 -6.84 -8.32
N TYR A 35 -5.61 -8.14 -8.58
CA TYR A 35 -5.16 -9.13 -7.59
C TYR A 35 -3.70 -8.91 -7.17
N TYR A 36 -2.82 -8.57 -8.12
CA TYR A 36 -1.45 -8.20 -7.80
C TYR A 36 -1.40 -6.97 -6.88
N THR A 37 -2.12 -5.90 -7.21
CA THR A 37 -2.20 -4.68 -6.39
C THR A 37 -2.68 -4.98 -4.98
N VAL A 38 -3.78 -5.72 -4.82
CA VAL A 38 -4.32 -6.08 -3.50
C VAL A 38 -3.29 -6.83 -2.65
N ASN A 39 -2.56 -7.77 -3.24
CA ASN A 39 -1.52 -8.51 -2.52
C ASN A 39 -0.34 -7.62 -2.13
N VAL A 40 0.09 -6.72 -3.02
CA VAL A 40 1.18 -5.76 -2.71
C VAL A 40 0.76 -4.80 -1.60
N LEU A 41 -0.47 -4.29 -1.60
CA LEU A 41 -0.98 -3.42 -0.53
C LEU A 41 -1.09 -4.15 0.82
N ASN A 42 -1.42 -5.44 0.82
CA ASN A 42 -1.42 -6.24 2.03
C ASN A 42 0.02 -6.47 2.55
N GLU A 43 0.96 -6.73 1.63
CA GLU A 43 2.36 -6.89 1.99
C GLU A 43 2.98 -5.58 2.50
N SER A 44 2.61 -4.43 1.92
CA SER A 44 3.13 -3.12 2.33
C SER A 44 2.80 -2.82 3.78
N VAL A 45 1.54 -3.02 4.20
CA VAL A 45 1.13 -2.82 5.61
C VAL A 45 1.80 -3.82 6.53
N ARG A 46 1.94 -5.09 6.12
CA ARG A 46 2.57 -6.14 6.94
C ARG A 46 4.05 -5.86 7.15
N ARG A 47 4.77 -5.51 6.08
CA ARG A 47 6.19 -5.13 6.13
C ARG A 47 6.40 -3.86 6.94
N GLY A 48 5.60 -2.82 6.69
CA GLY A 48 5.72 -1.55 7.39
C GLY A 48 5.44 -1.69 8.88
N ALA A 49 4.44 -2.48 9.28
CA ALA A 49 4.18 -2.76 10.70
C ALA A 49 5.36 -3.50 11.36
N ARG A 50 5.97 -4.49 10.68
CA ARG A 50 7.17 -5.20 11.18
C ARG A 50 8.36 -4.28 11.38
N LEU A 51 8.55 -3.29 10.51
CA LEU A 51 9.59 -2.29 10.70
C LEU A 51 9.23 -1.33 11.84
N ALA A 52 7.98 -0.87 11.90
CA ALA A 52 7.53 0.11 12.88
C ALA A 52 7.57 -0.39 14.33
N VAL A 53 7.53 -1.71 14.58
CA VAL A 53 7.68 -2.26 15.95
C VAL A 53 9.13 -2.29 16.45
N VAL A 54 10.11 -2.21 15.55
CA VAL A 54 11.55 -2.27 15.87
C VAL A 54 12.23 -0.92 15.69
N CYS A 55 11.83 -0.13 14.69
CA CYS A 55 12.42 1.16 14.37
C CYS A 55 12.05 2.24 15.38
N ASN A 56 12.83 3.32 15.40
CA ASN A 56 12.46 4.52 16.12
C ASN A 56 11.14 5.10 15.58
N ILE A 57 10.29 5.57 16.49
CA ILE A 57 8.96 6.11 16.21
C ILE A 57 9.01 7.35 15.31
N SER A 58 10.08 8.13 15.39
CA SER A 58 10.25 9.36 14.62
C SER A 58 10.92 9.15 13.25
N ASP A 59 11.23 7.91 12.87
CA ASP A 59 11.99 7.61 11.66
C ASP A 59 11.07 7.54 10.41
N PRO A 60 11.18 8.48 9.45
CA PRO A 60 10.36 8.47 8.24
C PRO A 60 10.70 7.29 7.31
N VAL A 61 11.86 6.63 7.48
CA VAL A 61 12.31 5.50 6.66
C VAL A 61 11.37 4.31 6.78
N VAL A 62 10.66 4.17 7.91
CA VAL A 62 9.67 3.10 8.14
C VAL A 62 8.58 3.12 7.08
N LEU A 63 7.94 4.28 6.87
CA LEU A 63 6.88 4.42 5.87
C LEU A 63 7.43 4.27 4.45
N ARG A 64 8.66 4.74 4.22
CA ARG A 64 9.32 4.61 2.91
C ARG A 64 9.56 3.14 2.52
N ARG A 65 10.08 2.35 3.45
CA ARG A 65 10.31 0.92 3.23
C ARG A 65 9.01 0.13 3.17
N ALA A 66 7.96 0.59 3.85
CA ALA A 66 6.62 0.01 3.74
C ALA A 66 6.11 0.06 2.29
N ILE A 67 6.34 1.17 1.57
CA ILE A 67 5.97 1.32 0.15
C ILE A 67 7.03 0.78 -0.84
N PHE A 68 7.94 -0.08 -0.39
CA PHE A 68 8.98 -0.72 -1.21
C PHE A 68 10.03 0.24 -1.81
N ASN A 69 10.23 1.40 -1.20
CA ASN A 69 11.27 2.33 -1.62
C ASN A 69 12.57 2.13 -0.83
N SER A 70 13.66 2.62 -1.41
CA SER A 70 14.94 2.77 -0.70
C SER A 70 14.82 3.86 0.37
N ALA A 71 15.64 3.79 1.43
CA ALA A 71 15.58 4.73 2.55
C ALA A 71 15.72 6.21 2.11
N GLY A 72 16.60 6.48 1.14
CA GLY A 72 16.86 7.82 0.62
C GLY A 72 15.86 8.34 -0.43
N ASP A 73 14.99 7.48 -0.95
CA ASP A 73 14.11 7.83 -2.07
C ASP A 73 12.82 8.49 -1.57
N SER A 74 12.57 9.75 -1.94
CA SER A 74 11.37 10.50 -1.57
C SER A 74 10.22 10.44 -2.56
N GLY A 75 10.33 9.62 -3.61
CA GLY A 75 9.27 9.42 -4.57
C GLY A 75 8.12 8.56 -4.06
N ALA A 76 7.10 8.42 -4.91
CA ALA A 76 6.05 7.42 -4.77
C ALA A 76 6.62 5.99 -4.84
N SER A 77 5.80 5.00 -4.54
CA SER A 77 6.22 3.59 -4.54
C SER A 77 6.84 3.15 -5.87
N SER A 78 7.98 2.47 -5.77
CA SER A 78 8.68 1.88 -6.91
C SER A 78 7.92 0.73 -7.58
N LEU A 79 7.00 0.08 -6.85
CA LEU A 79 6.25 -1.09 -7.33
C LEU A 79 4.83 -0.75 -7.80
N LEU A 80 4.19 0.22 -7.16
CA LEU A 80 2.78 0.55 -7.39
C LEU A 80 2.63 2.03 -7.72
N ALA A 81 2.08 2.32 -8.90
CA ALA A 81 1.68 3.68 -9.24
C ALA A 81 0.59 4.19 -8.28
N ASN A 82 0.64 5.47 -7.93
CA ASN A 82 -0.30 6.15 -7.02
C ASN A 82 -0.32 5.61 -5.59
N LEU A 83 0.75 4.94 -5.14
CA LEU A 83 0.96 4.62 -3.74
C LEU A 83 2.03 5.55 -3.17
N ASP A 84 1.69 6.30 -2.13
CA ASP A 84 2.61 7.17 -1.41
C ASP A 84 2.55 6.91 0.11
N THR A 85 3.57 7.38 0.82
CA THR A 85 3.61 7.45 2.28
C THR A 85 2.44 8.23 2.88
N SER A 86 1.82 9.16 2.14
CA SER A 86 0.62 9.89 2.55
C SER A 86 -0.65 9.02 2.63
N ASP A 87 -0.70 7.89 1.92
CA ASP A 87 -1.79 6.91 2.00
C ASP A 87 -1.70 6.02 3.26
N LEU A 88 -0.53 6.03 3.92
CA LEU A 88 -0.24 5.24 5.11
C LEU A 88 -0.49 6.04 6.38
N THR A 89 -1.18 5.44 7.34
CA THR A 89 -1.37 5.97 8.68
C THR A 89 -0.78 5.03 9.71
N LEU A 90 0.30 5.48 10.36
CA LEU A 90 0.96 4.74 11.45
C LEU A 90 0.39 5.19 12.80
N ARG A 91 -0.10 4.24 13.59
CA ARG A 91 -0.69 4.48 14.92
C ARG A 91 -0.02 3.60 15.96
N TYR A 92 0.28 4.19 17.10
CA TYR A 92 0.77 3.49 18.29
C TYR A 92 -0.39 3.33 19.27
N LEU A 93 -0.62 2.11 19.72
CA LEU A 93 -1.78 1.74 20.53
C LEU A 93 -1.34 1.26 21.91
N ASP A 94 -2.15 1.54 22.92
CA ASP A 94 -1.95 1.08 24.29
C ASP A 94 -2.45 -0.36 24.51
N LYS A 95 -2.40 -0.84 25.76
CA LYS A 95 -2.90 -2.18 26.14
C LYS A 95 -4.39 -2.40 25.85
N ASN A 96 -5.18 -1.33 25.81
CA ASN A 96 -6.62 -1.35 25.57
C ASN A 96 -6.97 -1.14 24.08
N GLY A 97 -5.96 -0.91 23.22
CA GLY A 97 -6.15 -0.60 21.81
C GLY A 97 -6.46 0.87 21.53
N ALA A 98 -6.34 1.77 22.52
CA ALA A 98 -6.51 3.20 22.34
C ALA A 98 -5.22 3.82 21.77
N GLN A 99 -5.34 4.88 20.96
CA GLN A 99 -4.18 5.56 20.40
C GLN A 99 -3.43 6.33 21.48
N VAL A 100 -2.11 6.09 21.55
CA VAL A 100 -1.18 6.87 22.36
C VAL A 100 -1.00 8.23 21.72
N ALA A 101 -1.32 9.30 22.45
CA ALA A 101 -1.30 10.68 21.91
C ALA A 101 0.12 11.17 21.59
N ASN A 102 1.10 10.85 22.44
CA ASN A 102 2.49 11.21 22.22
C ASN A 102 3.42 10.01 22.47
N PRO A 103 3.56 9.10 21.48
CA PRO A 103 4.39 7.92 21.64
C PRO A 103 5.89 8.23 21.74
N GLY A 104 6.32 9.45 21.39
CA GLY A 104 7.70 9.92 21.56
C GLY A 104 8.05 10.43 22.97
N ASP A 105 7.08 10.60 23.85
CA ASP A 105 7.31 11.04 25.24
C ASP A 105 7.88 9.89 26.08
N LEU A 106 9.14 10.03 26.52
CA LEU A 106 9.86 9.01 27.27
C LEU A 106 9.66 9.13 28.79
N VAL A 107 9.06 10.22 29.26
CA VAL A 107 8.97 10.55 30.68
C VAL A 107 7.60 10.17 31.22
N SER A 108 6.54 10.45 30.47
CA SER A 108 5.18 10.19 30.93
C SER A 108 4.79 8.71 30.81
N ALA A 109 4.07 8.22 31.82
CA ALA A 109 3.49 6.87 31.81
C ALA A 109 2.50 6.63 30.65
N THR A 110 1.94 7.71 30.08
CA THR A 110 1.02 7.71 28.94
C THR A 110 1.69 7.88 27.58
N GLY A 111 3.03 7.99 27.54
CA GLY A 111 3.81 8.16 26.32
C GLY A 111 4.34 6.84 25.77
N PHE A 112 5.64 6.78 25.50
CA PHE A 112 6.37 5.62 24.99
C PHE A 112 6.12 4.35 25.82
N ALA A 113 6.07 4.46 27.15
CA ALA A 113 5.85 3.32 28.05
C ALA A 113 4.46 2.68 27.90
N ALA A 114 3.46 3.46 27.47
CA ALA A 114 2.10 3.00 27.25
C ALA A 114 1.93 2.18 25.96
N VAL A 115 2.82 2.37 24.97
CA VAL A 115 2.73 1.67 23.68
C VAL A 115 2.80 0.17 23.90
N ARG A 116 1.88 -0.58 23.29
CA ARG A 116 1.85 -2.06 23.31
C ARG A 116 1.69 -2.66 21.94
N TYR A 117 0.96 -1.99 21.05
CA TYR A 117 0.79 -2.43 19.68
C TYR A 117 1.13 -1.29 18.72
N VAL A 118 1.57 -1.66 17.54
CA VAL A 118 1.80 -0.75 16.43
C VAL A 118 0.89 -1.18 15.30
N GLN A 119 0.12 -0.25 14.77
CA GLN A 119 -0.80 -0.47 13.67
C GLN A 119 -0.42 0.40 12.49
N LEU A 120 -0.23 -0.24 11.34
CA LEU A 120 -0.11 0.45 10.07
C LEU A 120 -1.35 0.21 9.23
N THR A 121 -1.97 1.28 8.75
CA THR A 121 -3.19 1.25 7.96
C THR A 121 -2.95 1.94 6.63
N LEU A 122 -3.49 1.37 5.56
CA LEU A 122 -3.51 1.93 4.21
C LEU A 122 -4.98 2.04 3.77
N GLN A 123 -5.40 3.24 3.39
CA GLN A 123 -6.80 3.53 3.06
C GLN A 123 -6.88 4.47 1.85
N ASN A 124 -8.07 4.55 1.25
CA ASN A 124 -8.37 5.46 0.13
C ASN A 124 -7.54 5.24 -1.15
N PHE A 125 -6.92 4.07 -1.32
CA PHE A 125 -6.20 3.74 -2.55
C PHE A 125 -7.17 3.58 -3.73
N GLN A 126 -6.93 4.33 -4.80
CA GLN A 126 -7.74 4.29 -6.01
C GLN A 126 -7.07 3.44 -7.09
N PHE A 127 -7.74 2.36 -7.48
CA PHE A 127 -7.33 1.55 -8.62
C PHE A 127 -8.14 1.97 -9.85
N ARG A 128 -7.46 2.48 -10.88
CA ARG A 128 -8.10 2.86 -12.14
C ARG A 128 -8.09 1.69 -13.11
N LEU A 129 -9.27 1.21 -13.50
CA LEU A 129 -9.42 0.18 -14.53
C LEU A 129 -9.06 0.74 -15.92
N PHE A 130 -8.29 -0.01 -16.69
CA PHE A 130 -7.89 0.32 -18.07
C PHE A 130 -8.68 -0.48 -19.12
N ILE A 131 -9.97 -0.72 -18.87
CA ILE A 131 -10.86 -1.38 -19.83
C ILE A 131 -11.41 -0.30 -20.79
N PRO A 132 -11.22 -0.41 -22.11
CA PRO A 132 -11.78 0.53 -23.08
C PRO A 132 -13.29 0.70 -22.91
N GLY A 133 -13.77 1.92 -22.67
CA GLY A 133 -15.18 2.23 -22.47
C GLY A 133 -15.76 2.00 -21.07
N PHE A 134 -15.02 1.33 -20.16
CA PHE A 134 -15.47 0.96 -18.81
C PHE A 134 -14.52 1.39 -17.68
N GLY A 135 -13.57 2.26 -17.96
CA GLY A 135 -12.55 2.71 -17.00
C GLY A 135 -13.12 3.58 -15.88
N VAL A 136 -13.64 2.95 -14.82
CA VAL A 136 -14.09 3.63 -13.60
C VAL A 136 -13.03 3.44 -12.50
N PRO A 137 -12.65 4.49 -11.74
CA PRO A 137 -11.81 4.31 -10.57
C PRO A 137 -12.59 3.56 -9.49
N ILE A 138 -12.00 2.49 -8.96
CA ILE A 138 -12.52 1.76 -7.81
C ILE A 138 -11.66 2.05 -6.59
N THR A 139 -12.30 2.38 -5.47
CA THR A 139 -11.60 2.55 -4.19
C THR A 139 -11.48 1.18 -3.53
N LEU A 140 -10.25 0.77 -3.24
CA LEU A 140 -9.99 -0.49 -2.55
C LEU A 140 -10.35 -0.39 -1.06
N PRO A 141 -10.68 -1.52 -0.40
CA PRO A 141 -10.93 -1.53 1.03
C PRO A 141 -9.66 -1.16 1.81
N VAL A 142 -9.85 -0.87 3.10
CA VAL A 142 -8.76 -0.56 4.00
C VAL A 142 -7.91 -1.80 4.28
N PHE A 143 -6.60 -1.69 4.12
CA PHE A 143 -5.62 -2.69 4.52
C PHE A 143 -4.99 -2.28 5.84
N LYS A 144 -4.83 -3.20 6.79
CA LYS A 144 -4.19 -2.89 8.07
C LYS A 144 -3.44 -4.09 8.61
N ALA A 145 -2.32 -3.82 9.28
CA ALA A 145 -1.55 -4.79 10.03
C ALA A 145 -1.30 -4.24 11.44
N THR A 146 -1.48 -5.07 12.46
CA THR A 146 -1.20 -4.72 13.86
C THR A 146 -0.28 -5.76 14.46
N LEU A 147 0.81 -5.31 15.08
CA LEU A 147 1.83 -6.15 15.69
C LEU A 147 2.16 -5.64 17.09
N PRO A 148 2.54 -6.53 18.03
CA PRO A 148 3.02 -6.10 19.35
C PRO A 148 4.34 -5.33 19.19
N ARG A 149 4.56 -4.34 20.06
CA ARG A 149 5.81 -3.58 20.04
C ARG A 149 7.00 -4.46 20.41
N GLU A 150 8.16 -4.16 19.81
CA GLU A 150 9.45 -4.74 20.16
C GLU A 150 10.34 -3.66 20.77
N SER A 151 11.48 -3.35 20.17
CA SER A 151 12.45 -2.38 20.72
C SER A 151 12.05 -0.92 20.51
N LEU A 152 11.28 -0.60 19.46
CA LEU A 152 10.99 0.77 19.03
C LEU A 152 12.25 1.67 18.96
N GLY A 153 13.35 1.09 18.52
CA GLY A 153 14.64 1.72 18.34
C GLY A 153 15.51 1.78 19.60
N ARG A 154 15.02 1.33 20.77
CA ARG A 154 15.71 1.47 22.06
C ARG A 154 16.38 0.17 22.49
N HIS A 155 17.61 0.28 23.00
CA HIS A 155 18.34 -0.82 23.64
C HIS A 155 18.40 -0.65 25.16
N THR A 156 18.45 -1.75 25.90
CA THR A 156 18.56 -1.75 27.37
C THR A 156 20.00 -1.59 27.89
N GLY A 157 20.99 -1.50 27.00
CA GLY A 157 22.41 -1.41 27.37
C GLY A 157 22.86 0.02 27.65
N ALA A 158 23.32 0.29 28.87
CA ALA A 158 23.97 1.56 29.20
C ALA A 158 25.27 1.70 28.38
N GLY A 159 25.39 2.77 27.59
CA GLY A 159 26.62 3.12 26.86
C GLY A 159 26.74 2.64 25.41
N VAL A 160 25.67 2.09 24.80
CA VAL A 160 25.68 1.74 23.37
C VAL A 160 25.44 3.01 22.54
N VAL A 161 26.40 3.36 21.68
CA VAL A 161 26.27 4.49 20.73
C VAL A 161 26.14 3.93 19.31
N PRO A 162 25.07 4.27 18.56
CA PRO A 162 23.97 5.14 18.95
C PRO A 162 22.97 4.43 19.89
N GLU A 163 22.42 5.18 20.86
CA GLU A 163 21.36 4.71 21.77
C GLU A 163 20.09 4.27 21.01
N ILE A 164 19.94 4.80 19.78
CA ILE A 164 18.85 4.54 18.87
C ILE A 164 19.41 3.89 17.60
N THR A 165 18.90 2.72 17.22
CA THR A 165 19.21 2.14 15.91
C THR A 165 18.32 2.79 14.84
N PRO A 166 18.90 3.56 13.89
CA PRO A 166 18.14 4.08 12.76
C PRO A 166 17.74 2.94 11.82
N CYS A 167 16.64 3.18 11.10
CA CYS A 167 16.22 2.35 10.00
C CYS A 167 16.69 2.95 8.66
#